data_AF-A0A7J7LP88-F1
#
_entry.id   AF-A0A7J7LP88-F1
#
_cell.length_a   1.000
_cell.length_b   1.000
_cell.length_c   1.000
_cell.angle_alpha   90.00
_cell.angle_beta   90.00
_cell.angle_gamma   90.00
#
_symmetry.space_group_name_H-M   'P 1'
#
loop_
_entity.id
_entity.type
_entity.pdbx_description
1 polymer ?
#
loop_
_entity_poly.entity_id
_entity_poly.type
_entity_poly.pdbx_seq_one_letter_code
_entity_poly.pdbx_strand_id
1 'polypeptide(L)'
;MLSGDNFRSHKGDSDDGVVEIMAKNGTKRGRSDEEESGDDGVVEVYVERDPLVVFGSDILLMILKNLDACSVVLSLLVSRGWHGVASRDSLWNIKLEELLLGKAHIPRVSQVRGISKLTAYSYSVMDGKRCRIMKEDLCDHIWEYRFKKIAPEYWRNLDPSWQDKGPPLRRYFHPDGSQTADPGDQVWGGHECSYTIVTSFVDKGNIRQHYVRINKWPQMTVTRKRDWSWELANQIYFYTSIPDADKEGGTGPPLPIC
;
A
#
# COMPACT_ATOMS: atom_id res chain seq x y z
N MET A 1 -60.41 -11.78 28.32
CA MET A 1 -60.18 -10.33 28.10
C MET A 1 -59.23 -10.24 26.90
N LEU A 2 -59.65 -10.34 25.64
CA LEU A 2 -60.51 -9.47 24.82
C LEU A 2 -60.13 -7.98 24.82
N SER A 3 -59.84 -7.52 23.60
CA SER A 3 -59.89 -6.16 23.03
C SER A 3 -58.64 -5.27 23.21
N GLY A 4 -58.10 -4.64 22.15
CA GLY A 4 -58.58 -4.56 20.78
C GLY A 4 -57.60 -3.93 19.78
N ASP A 5 -57.94 -4.15 18.51
CA ASP A 5 -57.44 -3.57 17.25
C ASP A 5 -57.51 -2.02 17.24
N ASN A 6 -57.08 -1.22 16.26
CA ASN A 6 -56.67 -1.33 14.85
C ASN A 6 -56.23 0.11 14.45
N PHE A 7 -55.23 0.31 13.58
CA PHE A 7 -55.42 1.21 12.41
C PHE A 7 -54.33 1.07 11.34
N ARG A 8 -54.83 1.10 10.11
CA ARG A 8 -54.26 0.87 8.77
C ARG A 8 -53.31 1.99 8.28
N SER A 9 -52.20 1.62 7.61
CA SER A 9 -51.96 1.65 6.15
C SER A 9 -51.82 3.03 5.49
N HIS A 10 -50.63 3.32 4.94
CA HIS A 10 -50.49 3.92 3.61
C HIS A 10 -49.22 3.46 2.88
N LYS A 11 -49.35 3.43 1.56
CA LYS A 11 -48.63 2.69 0.52
C LYS A 11 -47.88 3.71 -0.36
N GLY A 12 -46.75 3.31 -0.95
CA GLY A 12 -46.01 4.08 -1.96
C GLY A 12 -44.64 3.43 -2.17
N ASP A 13 -44.55 2.35 -2.95
CA ASP A 13 -44.23 2.30 -4.38
C ASP A 13 -42.83 2.81 -4.76
N SER A 14 -41.93 1.84 -4.97
CA SER A 14 -41.05 1.59 -6.13
C SER A 14 -40.72 2.77 -7.05
N ASP A 15 -39.43 3.02 -7.33
CA ASP A 15 -38.88 2.75 -8.67
C ASP A 15 -37.34 2.79 -8.72
N ASP A 16 -36.79 1.83 -9.47
CA ASP A 16 -35.40 1.72 -9.91
C ASP A 16 -35.19 2.62 -11.14
N GLY A 17 -34.18 3.49 -11.10
CA GLY A 17 -33.89 4.43 -12.19
C GLY A 17 -32.52 4.21 -12.81
N VAL A 18 -32.39 3.17 -13.64
CA VAL A 18 -31.33 3.04 -14.65
C VAL A 18 -31.49 4.18 -15.65
N VAL A 19 -30.44 4.98 -15.90
CA VAL A 19 -30.45 5.93 -17.03
C VAL A 19 -29.38 5.54 -18.04
N GLU A 20 -29.94 5.05 -19.15
CA GLU A 20 -29.35 4.59 -20.38
C GLU A 20 -28.80 5.75 -21.21
N ILE A 21 -27.66 5.51 -21.86
CA ILE A 21 -27.02 6.38 -22.84
C ILE A 21 -27.82 6.26 -24.15
N MET A 22 -28.34 7.37 -24.70
CA MET A 22 -28.68 7.42 -26.13
C MET A 22 -28.34 8.75 -26.80
N ALA A 23 -27.53 8.61 -27.85
CA ALA A 23 -27.20 9.60 -28.85
C ALA A 23 -28.43 10.03 -29.67
N LYS A 24 -28.46 11.29 -30.10
CA LYS A 24 -29.32 11.73 -31.21
C LYS A 24 -28.55 12.64 -32.16
N ASN A 25 -28.15 12.07 -33.29
CA ASN A 25 -27.91 12.78 -34.54
C ASN A 25 -29.26 13.12 -35.19
N GLY A 26 -29.46 14.35 -35.63
CA GLY A 26 -30.59 14.77 -36.44
C GLY A 26 -30.23 16.00 -37.28
N THR A 27 -30.31 15.87 -38.60
CA THR A 27 -29.85 16.83 -39.60
C THR A 27 -31.03 17.50 -40.34
N LYS A 28 -30.97 18.83 -40.52
CA LYS A 28 -31.64 19.73 -41.51
C LYS A 28 -33.18 19.95 -41.37
N ARG A 29 -33.80 21.11 -41.67
CA ARG A 29 -33.51 22.19 -42.65
C ARG A 29 -34.43 23.44 -42.51
N GLY A 30 -33.88 24.67 -42.69
CA GLY A 30 -34.47 25.89 -43.32
C GLY A 30 -35.43 26.76 -42.47
N ARG A 31 -35.54 28.10 -42.55
CA ARG A 31 -34.98 29.28 -43.28
C ARG A 31 -35.65 30.50 -42.58
N SER A 32 -35.10 31.69 -42.32
CA SER A 32 -34.70 32.85 -43.16
C SER A 32 -34.32 33.98 -42.18
N ASP A 33 -33.12 34.54 -42.26
CA ASP A 33 -32.79 35.88 -42.80
C ASP A 33 -33.12 37.04 -41.84
N GLU A 34 -32.08 37.61 -41.20
CA GLU A 34 -31.95 39.05 -40.92
C GLU A 34 -30.47 39.39 -40.68
N GLU A 35 -30.03 40.48 -41.30
CA GLU A 35 -28.65 40.84 -41.62
C GLU A 35 -27.87 41.52 -40.47
N GLU A 36 -26.58 41.15 -40.42
CA GLU A 36 -25.39 41.90 -40.01
C GLU A 36 -25.47 43.05 -38.98
N SER A 37 -24.80 42.83 -37.83
CA SER A 37 -23.93 43.85 -37.24
C SER A 37 -22.59 43.21 -36.91
N GLY A 38 -21.55 43.66 -37.60
CA GLY A 38 -20.19 43.13 -37.50
C GLY A 38 -19.60 43.20 -36.11
N ASP A 39 -19.16 42.04 -35.65
CA ASP A 39 -17.94 41.87 -34.87
C ASP A 39 -17.31 40.59 -35.44
N ASP A 40 -16.31 40.74 -36.32
CA ASP A 40 -15.45 39.65 -36.80
C ASP A 40 -14.54 39.20 -35.65
N GLY A 41 -15.16 38.80 -34.55
CA GLY A 41 -14.52 38.03 -33.50
C GLY A 41 -14.10 36.72 -34.14
N VAL A 42 -12.84 36.63 -34.53
CA VAL A 42 -12.18 35.38 -34.90
C VAL A 42 -12.48 34.40 -33.77
N VAL A 43 -13.45 33.50 -33.98
CA VAL A 43 -13.68 32.40 -33.07
C VAL A 43 -12.45 31.52 -33.23
N GLU A 44 -11.47 31.68 -32.34
CA GLU A 44 -10.33 30.76 -32.24
C GLU A 44 -10.91 29.38 -31.94
N VAL A 45 -11.10 28.59 -33.00
CA VAL A 45 -11.40 27.17 -32.87
C VAL A 45 -10.11 26.53 -32.37
N TYR A 46 -10.01 26.37 -31.05
CA TYR A 46 -8.95 25.59 -30.43
C TYR A 46 -9.10 24.14 -30.89
N VAL A 47 -8.36 23.77 -31.94
CA VAL A 47 -8.22 22.37 -32.32
C VAL A 47 -7.34 21.72 -31.28
N GLU A 48 -7.95 21.03 -30.32
CA GLU A 48 -7.21 20.16 -29.39
C GLU A 48 -6.49 19.09 -30.20
N ARG A 49 -5.15 19.18 -30.23
CA ARG A 49 -4.30 18.20 -30.91
C ARG A 49 -3.59 17.35 -29.87
N ASP A 50 -3.50 16.04 -30.13
CA ASP A 50 -2.78 15.11 -29.26
C ASP A 50 -1.32 15.57 -29.09
N PRO A 51 -0.87 15.88 -27.86
CA PRO A 51 0.51 16.28 -27.58
C PRO A 51 1.54 15.27 -28.11
N LEU A 52 1.21 13.98 -28.13
CA LEU A 52 2.09 12.96 -28.70
C LEU A 52 2.29 13.14 -30.21
N VAL A 53 1.24 13.52 -30.94
CA VAL A 53 1.29 13.76 -32.40
C VAL A 53 2.02 15.06 -32.70
N VAL A 54 1.82 16.08 -31.87
CA VAL A 54 2.42 17.42 -32.07
C VAL A 54 3.90 17.44 -31.71
N PHE A 55 4.27 16.90 -30.54
CA PHE A 55 5.62 17.02 -29.99
C PHE A 55 6.46 15.75 -30.10
N GLY A 56 5.84 14.62 -30.43
CA GLY A 56 6.53 13.32 -30.47
C GLY A 56 6.81 12.75 -29.08
N SER A 57 7.41 11.55 -29.07
CA SER A 57 7.59 10.76 -27.85
C SER A 57 8.59 11.34 -26.85
N ASP A 58 9.63 12.04 -27.31
CA ASP A 58 10.70 12.48 -26.43
C ASP A 58 10.30 13.69 -25.57
N ILE A 59 9.61 14.66 -26.19
CA ILE A 59 9.04 15.80 -25.46
C ILE A 59 7.92 15.31 -24.54
N LEU A 60 7.06 14.40 -25.00
CA LEU A 60 6.04 13.81 -24.12
C LEU A 60 6.68 13.11 -22.92
N LEU A 61 7.76 12.35 -23.11
CA LEU A 61 8.50 11.73 -22.01
C LEU A 61 9.05 12.78 -21.03
N MET A 62 9.59 13.90 -21.53
CA MET A 62 10.04 15.01 -20.68
C MET A 62 8.89 15.60 -19.86
N ILE A 63 7.69 15.77 -20.45
CA ILE A 63 6.50 16.23 -19.74
C ILE A 63 6.12 15.21 -18.65
N LEU A 64 5.97 13.94 -19.00
CA LEU A 64 5.56 12.88 -18.07
C LEU A 64 6.51 12.70 -16.89
N LYS A 65 7.82 12.97 -17.05
CA LYS A 65 8.80 12.94 -15.94
C LYS A 65 8.45 13.89 -14.79
N ASN A 66 7.79 15.00 -15.09
CA ASN A 66 7.41 16.01 -14.11
C ASN A 66 6.06 15.72 -13.42
N LEU A 67 5.32 14.71 -13.86
CA LEU A 67 4.05 14.32 -13.26
C LEU A 67 4.27 13.39 -12.07
N ASP A 68 3.30 13.32 -11.16
CA ASP A 68 3.28 12.31 -10.11
C ASP A 68 2.95 10.92 -10.68
N ALA A 69 3.29 9.86 -9.92
CA ALA A 69 3.13 8.50 -10.39
C ALA A 69 1.67 8.15 -10.77
N CYS A 70 0.66 8.68 -10.08
CA CYS A 70 -0.73 8.39 -10.40
C CYS A 70 -1.11 8.96 -11.76
N SER A 71 -0.71 10.21 -12.05
CA SER A 71 -0.93 10.85 -13.36
C SER A 71 -0.21 10.11 -14.49
N VAL A 72 0.99 9.57 -14.24
CA VAL A 72 1.70 8.72 -15.21
C VAL A 72 0.96 7.40 -15.45
N VAL A 73 0.40 6.76 -14.41
CA VAL A 73 -0.42 5.54 -14.59
C VAL A 73 -1.64 5.85 -15.46
N LEU A 74 -2.34 6.95 -15.20
CA LEU A 74 -3.52 7.33 -16.00
C LEU A 74 -3.16 7.57 -17.48
N SER A 75 -1.96 8.08 -17.74
CA SER A 75 -1.43 8.25 -19.09
C SER A 75 -1.31 6.93 -19.87
N LEU A 76 -1.16 5.79 -19.19
CA LEU A 76 -1.16 4.47 -19.84
C LEU A 76 -2.50 4.12 -20.50
N LEU A 77 -3.60 4.73 -20.03
CA LEU A 77 -4.96 4.42 -20.45
C LEU A 77 -5.45 5.28 -21.62
N VAL A 78 -4.69 6.30 -22.03
CA VAL A 78 -5.11 7.29 -23.04
C VAL A 78 -5.14 6.67 -24.44
N SER A 79 -4.03 6.09 -24.89
CA SER A 79 -3.91 5.43 -26.20
C SER A 79 -2.71 4.50 -26.23
N ARG A 80 -2.60 3.66 -27.28
CA ARG A 80 -1.44 2.77 -27.46
C ARG A 80 -0.11 3.54 -27.57
N GLY A 81 -0.13 4.72 -28.21
CA GLY A 81 1.05 5.57 -28.32
C GLY A 81 1.49 6.14 -26.98
N TRP A 82 0.53 6.67 -26.21
CA TRP A 82 0.76 7.16 -24.85
C TRP A 82 1.26 6.06 -23.92
N HIS A 83 0.65 4.87 -24.00
CA HIS A 83 1.10 3.70 -23.26
C HIS A 83 2.57 3.39 -23.55
N GLY A 84 2.99 3.38 -24.81
CA GLY A 84 4.38 3.11 -25.19
C GLY A 84 5.41 4.10 -24.62
N VAL A 85 5.01 5.35 -24.38
CA VAL A 85 5.87 6.36 -23.73
C VAL A 85 5.78 6.28 -22.21
N ALA A 86 4.56 6.19 -21.67
CA ALA A 86 4.28 6.16 -20.24
C ALA A 86 4.73 4.87 -19.56
N SER A 87 4.98 3.77 -20.29
CA SER A 87 5.51 2.52 -19.73
C SER A 87 7.04 2.42 -19.77
N ARG A 88 7.78 3.46 -20.19
CA ARG A 88 9.24 3.43 -20.33
C ARG A 88 9.93 3.29 -18.97
N ASP A 89 10.92 2.40 -18.89
CA ASP A 89 11.69 2.18 -17.65
C ASP A 89 12.49 3.42 -17.22
N SER A 90 12.93 4.27 -18.16
CA SER A 90 13.63 5.52 -17.82
C SER A 90 12.73 6.52 -17.08
N LEU A 91 11.41 6.43 -17.23
CA LEU A 91 10.43 7.21 -16.46
C LEU A 91 10.18 6.56 -15.11
N TRP A 92 9.88 5.26 -15.11
CA TRP A 92 9.52 4.53 -13.89
C TRP A 92 10.69 4.29 -12.95
N ASN A 93 11.94 4.32 -13.43
CA ASN A 93 13.11 4.26 -12.54
C ASN A 93 13.15 5.47 -11.61
N ILE A 94 12.87 6.68 -12.12
CA ILE A 94 12.79 7.90 -11.32
C ILE A 94 11.65 7.77 -10.29
N LYS A 95 10.46 7.31 -10.73
CA LYS A 95 9.31 7.14 -9.84
C LYS A 95 9.53 6.06 -8.78
N LEU A 96 10.27 5.01 -9.11
CA LEU A 96 10.65 3.98 -8.16
C LEU A 96 11.64 4.52 -7.13
N GLU A 97 12.67 5.27 -7.56
CA GLU A 97 13.61 5.92 -6.64
C GLU A 97 12.88 6.89 -5.69
N GLU A 98 11.97 7.72 -6.22
CA GLU A 98 11.11 8.60 -5.42
C GLU A 98 10.26 7.83 -4.40
N LEU A 99 9.69 6.68 -4.80
CA LEU A 99 8.86 5.84 -3.94
C LEU A 99 9.66 5.20 -2.80
N LEU A 100 10.87 4.74 -3.10
CA LEU A 100 11.74 4.02 -2.17
C LEU A 100 12.50 4.97 -1.23
N LEU A 101 12.58 6.26 -1.56
CA LEU A 101 13.25 7.25 -0.73
C LEU A 101 12.60 7.34 0.66
N GLY A 102 13.43 7.21 1.69
CA GLY A 102 13.00 7.28 3.09
C GLY A 102 12.17 6.09 3.57
N LYS A 103 12.09 5.00 2.79
CA LYS A 103 11.50 3.75 3.26
C LYS A 103 12.47 3.01 4.16
N ALA A 104 11.95 2.42 5.25
CA ALA A 104 12.71 1.63 6.19
C ALA A 104 13.14 0.28 5.59
N HIS A 105 12.33 -0.29 4.70
CA HIS A 105 12.57 -1.60 4.09
C HIS A 105 12.30 -1.54 2.59
N ILE A 106 13.17 -2.19 1.81
CA ILE A 106 13.03 -2.29 0.34
C ILE A 106 12.56 -3.71 -0.02
N PRO A 107 11.37 -3.88 -0.62
CA PRO A 107 10.87 -5.20 -0.98
C PRO A 107 11.79 -5.93 -1.96
N ARG A 108 12.07 -7.21 -1.71
CA ARG A 108 12.93 -8.06 -2.56
C ARG A 108 12.55 -8.01 -4.04
N VAL A 109 11.24 -7.99 -4.31
CA VAL A 109 10.68 -7.91 -5.66
C VAL A 109 11.15 -6.68 -6.45
N SER A 110 11.48 -5.55 -5.80
CA SER A 110 11.95 -4.35 -6.51
C SER A 110 13.41 -4.43 -6.96
N GLN A 111 14.16 -5.41 -6.44
CA GLN A 111 15.57 -5.65 -6.79
C GLN A 111 15.75 -6.84 -7.75
N VAL A 112 14.67 -7.53 -8.12
CA VAL A 112 14.72 -8.66 -9.07
C VAL A 112 15.15 -8.16 -10.45
N ARG A 113 16.13 -8.83 -11.06
CA ARG A 113 16.58 -8.51 -12.42
C ARG A 113 15.56 -9.03 -13.44
N GLY A 114 15.37 -8.27 -14.52
CA GLY A 114 14.56 -8.70 -15.68
C GLY A 114 13.07 -8.32 -15.61
N ILE A 115 12.61 -7.67 -14.55
CA ILE A 115 11.27 -7.06 -14.51
C ILE A 115 11.32 -5.59 -14.91
N SER A 116 10.22 -5.08 -15.47
CA SER A 116 10.10 -3.64 -15.77
C SER A 116 10.06 -2.80 -14.49
N LYS A 117 10.47 -1.54 -14.59
CA LYS A 117 10.45 -0.59 -13.46
C LYS A 117 9.02 -0.23 -13.04
N LEU A 118 8.08 -0.21 -13.99
CA LEU A 118 6.65 -0.07 -13.69
C LEU A 118 6.13 -1.25 -12.85
N THR A 119 6.53 -2.48 -13.21
CA THR A 119 6.18 -3.70 -12.45
C THR A 119 6.79 -3.66 -11.06
N ALA A 120 8.08 -3.32 -10.93
CA ALA A 120 8.75 -3.16 -9.65
C ALA A 120 8.04 -2.13 -8.76
N TYR A 121 7.70 -0.95 -9.30
CA TYR A 121 6.94 0.09 -8.61
C TYR A 121 5.61 -0.44 -8.08
N SER A 122 4.84 -1.09 -8.95
CA SER A 122 3.50 -1.60 -8.62
C SER A 122 3.58 -2.64 -7.50
N TYR A 123 4.53 -3.57 -7.58
CA TYR A 123 4.75 -4.58 -6.55
C TYR A 123 5.26 -3.98 -5.24
N SER A 124 6.12 -2.96 -5.26
CA SER A 124 6.53 -2.25 -4.04
C SER A 124 5.37 -1.54 -3.36
N VAL A 125 4.46 -0.90 -4.13
CA VAL A 125 3.26 -0.27 -3.57
C VAL A 125 2.32 -1.31 -2.96
N MET A 126 2.15 -2.47 -3.61
CA MET A 126 1.35 -3.58 -3.07
C MET A 126 1.98 -4.13 -1.78
N ASP A 127 3.29 -4.35 -1.77
CA ASP A 127 4.04 -4.83 -0.60
C ASP A 127 3.89 -3.87 0.60
N GLY A 128 4.08 -2.57 0.37
CA GLY A 128 3.95 -1.54 1.39
C GLY A 128 2.55 -1.40 2.00
N LYS A 129 1.53 -1.99 1.36
CA LYS A 129 0.14 -2.03 1.85
C LYS A 129 -0.22 -3.36 2.51
N ARG A 130 0.69 -4.32 2.60
CA ARG A 130 0.43 -5.62 3.23
C ARG A 130 0.06 -5.46 4.69
N CYS A 131 -0.98 -6.15 5.11
CA CYS A 131 -1.35 -6.35 6.51
C CYS A 131 -0.92 -7.74 7.04
N ARG A 132 -0.44 -8.61 6.14
CA ARG A 132 -0.03 -9.98 6.43
C ARG A 132 1.49 -10.08 6.43
N ILE A 133 2.05 -10.41 7.58
CA ILE A 133 3.48 -10.70 7.73
C ILE A 133 3.72 -12.18 7.42
N MET A 134 4.82 -12.44 6.73
CA MET A 134 5.29 -13.78 6.42
C MET A 134 6.50 -14.15 7.26
N LYS A 135 6.87 -15.42 7.17
CA LYS A 135 8.06 -15.93 7.85
C LYS A 135 9.33 -15.24 7.35
N GLU A 136 9.39 -14.99 6.04
CA GLU A 136 10.50 -14.28 5.40
C GLU A 136 10.65 -12.87 5.97
N ASP A 137 9.55 -12.15 6.18
CA ASP A 137 9.59 -10.82 6.81
C ASP A 137 10.14 -10.89 8.24
N LEU A 138 9.72 -11.88 9.04
CA LEU A 138 10.24 -12.05 10.41
C LEU A 138 11.75 -12.31 10.41
N CYS A 139 12.21 -13.22 9.53
CA CYS A 139 13.60 -13.65 9.47
C CYS A 139 14.53 -12.66 8.76
N ASP A 140 14.00 -11.85 7.84
CA ASP A 140 14.80 -10.87 7.10
C ASP A 140 15.22 -9.70 7.99
N HIS A 141 14.43 -9.36 9.00
CA HIS A 141 14.66 -8.18 9.82
C HIS A 141 15.30 -8.50 11.17
N ILE A 142 16.11 -7.57 11.65
CA ILE A 142 16.44 -7.47 13.08
C ILE A 142 15.31 -6.68 13.74
N TRP A 143 14.86 -7.13 14.90
CA TRP A 143 13.73 -6.52 15.60
C TRP A 143 14.19 -5.86 16.90
N GLU A 144 13.88 -4.59 17.08
CA GLU A 144 13.90 -3.96 18.41
C GLU A 144 12.71 -4.45 19.22
N TYR A 145 12.95 -4.77 20.47
CA TYR A 145 11.97 -5.23 21.45
C TYR A 145 11.93 -4.29 22.64
N ARG A 146 10.73 -3.86 23.03
CA ARG A 146 10.53 -2.99 24.20
C ARG A 146 9.26 -3.33 24.96
N PHE A 147 9.29 -3.14 26.27
CA PHE A 147 8.09 -3.18 27.09
C PHE A 147 7.30 -1.87 27.02
N LYS A 148 5.98 -1.95 27.17
CA LYS A 148 5.09 -0.79 27.31
C LYS A 148 5.00 -0.39 28.78
N LYS A 149 4.52 0.84 29.04
CA LYS A 149 4.39 1.37 30.41
C LYS A 149 3.54 0.50 31.35
N ILE A 150 2.55 -0.19 30.80
CA ILE A 150 1.66 -1.10 31.55
C ILE A 150 2.35 -2.40 31.97
N ALA A 151 3.51 -2.72 31.41
CA ALA A 151 4.26 -3.90 31.83
C ALA A 151 4.66 -3.78 33.31
N PRO A 152 4.65 -4.91 34.05
CA PRO A 152 5.12 -4.94 35.43
C PRO A 152 6.50 -4.28 35.58
N GLU A 153 6.70 -3.59 36.70
CA GLU A 153 7.92 -2.82 36.96
C GLU A 153 9.18 -3.69 36.86
N TYR A 154 9.12 -4.92 37.34
CA TYR A 154 10.20 -5.90 37.19
C TYR A 154 10.71 -6.00 35.75
N TRP A 155 9.82 -6.19 34.77
CA TRP A 155 10.20 -6.32 33.36
C TRP A 155 10.72 -5.01 32.77
N ARG A 156 10.11 -3.89 33.12
CA ARG A 156 10.59 -2.56 32.70
C ARG A 156 11.99 -2.28 33.26
N ASN A 157 12.31 -2.80 34.44
CA ASN A 157 13.63 -2.64 35.04
C ASN A 157 14.72 -3.53 34.40
N LEU A 158 14.34 -4.50 33.58
CA LEU A 158 15.29 -5.31 32.80
C LEU A 158 15.48 -4.76 31.38
N ASP A 159 14.62 -3.84 30.94
CA ASP A 159 14.68 -3.20 29.63
C ASP A 159 15.58 -1.95 29.70
N PRO A 160 16.76 -1.96 29.04
CA PRO A 160 17.69 -0.83 29.08
C PRO A 160 17.09 0.47 28.57
N SER A 161 16.11 0.39 27.65
CA SER A 161 15.46 1.56 27.07
C SER A 161 14.56 2.31 28.04
N TRP A 162 14.08 1.65 29.12
CA TRP A 162 13.32 2.29 30.19
C TRP A 162 14.20 2.96 31.24
N GLN A 163 15.48 2.61 31.28
CA GLN A 163 16.43 3.14 32.27
C GLN A 163 17.38 4.19 31.69
N ASP A 164 17.24 4.52 30.39
CA ASP A 164 18.20 5.32 29.63
C ASP A 164 19.63 4.78 29.73
N LYS A 165 19.77 3.46 29.95
CA LYS A 165 21.06 2.79 30.21
C LYS A 165 21.65 2.09 28.99
N GLY A 166 20.96 2.06 27.87
CA GLY A 166 21.47 1.37 26.69
C GLY A 166 20.49 1.32 25.52
N PRO A 167 20.93 0.72 24.41
CA PRO A 167 20.09 0.52 23.24
C PRO A 167 18.91 -0.41 23.57
N PRO A 168 17.82 -0.33 22.79
CA PRO A 168 16.72 -1.28 22.87
C PRO A 168 17.20 -2.72 22.67
N LEU A 169 16.51 -3.66 23.29
CA LEU A 169 16.80 -5.09 23.17
C LEU A 169 16.56 -5.54 21.72
N ARG A 170 17.37 -6.47 21.20
CA ARG A 170 17.20 -7.01 19.84
C ARG A 170 16.75 -8.46 19.85
N ARG A 171 15.90 -8.82 18.90
CA ARG A 171 15.52 -10.22 18.62
C ARG A 171 15.77 -10.58 17.17
N TYR A 172 16.10 -11.85 16.98
CA TYR A 172 16.37 -12.46 15.70
C TYR A 172 15.44 -13.66 15.54
N PHE A 173 14.66 -13.68 14.47
CA PHE A 173 13.76 -14.78 14.16
C PHE A 173 14.42 -15.70 13.14
N HIS A 174 14.34 -17.00 13.36
CA HIS A 174 15.05 -17.97 12.53
C HIS A 174 14.12 -18.83 11.69
N PRO A 175 14.57 -19.34 10.53
CA PRO A 175 13.75 -20.17 9.67
C PRO A 175 13.32 -21.51 10.30
N ASP A 176 13.96 -21.97 11.36
CA ASP A 176 13.54 -23.17 12.09
C ASP A 176 12.36 -22.92 13.04
N GLY A 177 11.90 -21.67 13.16
CA GLY A 177 10.83 -21.27 14.09
C GLY A 177 11.35 -20.85 15.45
N SER A 178 12.67 -20.85 15.68
CA SER A 178 13.28 -20.35 16.91
C SER A 178 13.45 -18.83 16.87
N GLN A 179 13.65 -18.25 18.05
CA GLN A 179 14.03 -16.86 18.22
C GLN A 179 15.28 -16.82 19.12
N THR A 180 16.18 -15.86 18.87
CA THR A 180 17.32 -15.58 19.75
C THR A 180 17.39 -14.09 20.12
N ALA A 181 18.26 -13.76 21.07
CA ALA A 181 18.53 -12.41 21.54
C ALA A 181 20.04 -12.14 21.62
N ASP A 182 20.41 -10.88 21.85
CA ASP A 182 21.81 -10.51 22.06
C ASP A 182 22.39 -11.15 23.33
N PRO A 183 23.70 -11.44 23.37
CA PRO A 183 24.38 -11.89 24.58
C PRO A 183 24.20 -10.89 25.73
N GLY A 184 23.93 -11.39 26.93
CA GLY A 184 23.73 -10.54 28.11
C GLY A 184 22.33 -9.91 28.23
N ASP A 185 21.41 -10.25 27.33
CA ASP A 185 20.00 -9.87 27.48
C ASP A 185 19.37 -10.55 28.71
N GLN A 186 19.16 -9.74 29.76
CA GLN A 186 18.61 -10.20 31.03
C GLN A 186 17.12 -10.56 30.95
N VAL A 187 16.37 -9.98 30.00
CA VAL A 187 14.97 -10.34 29.75
C VAL A 187 14.89 -11.71 29.08
N TRP A 188 15.83 -12.01 28.19
CA TRP A 188 15.93 -13.30 27.52
C TRP A 188 16.35 -14.40 28.48
N GLY A 189 17.34 -14.14 29.33
CA GLY A 189 17.77 -15.07 30.39
C GLY A 189 18.28 -16.43 29.89
N GLY A 190 18.59 -16.56 28.60
CA GLY A 190 19.02 -17.82 27.97
C GLY A 190 17.88 -18.80 27.67
N HIS A 191 16.62 -18.37 27.75
CA HIS A 191 15.48 -19.23 27.45
C HIS A 191 15.33 -19.51 25.96
N GLU A 192 15.04 -20.75 25.59
CA GLU A 192 14.60 -21.06 24.22
C GLU A 192 13.23 -20.44 23.95
N CYS A 193 13.07 -19.74 22.82
CA CYS A 193 11.76 -19.31 22.37
C CYS A 193 11.48 -19.78 20.95
N SER A 194 10.23 -20.13 20.73
CA SER A 194 9.64 -20.48 19.44
C SER A 194 8.58 -19.46 19.07
N TYR A 195 8.48 -19.13 17.78
CA TYR A 195 7.43 -18.26 17.26
C TYR A 195 6.48 -19.03 16.34
N THR A 196 5.27 -18.52 16.22
CA THR A 196 4.27 -19.05 15.29
C THR A 196 3.48 -17.91 14.68
N ILE A 197 3.29 -17.98 13.36
CA ILE A 197 2.39 -17.09 12.62
C ILE A 197 1.06 -17.83 12.48
N VAL A 198 -0.03 -17.25 12.98
CA VAL A 198 -1.36 -17.84 12.87
C VAL A 198 -2.18 -16.99 11.92
N THR A 199 -2.70 -17.62 10.87
CA THR A 199 -3.65 -17.00 9.94
C THR A 199 -4.89 -17.89 9.89
N SER A 200 -6.05 -17.34 10.23
CA SER A 200 -7.34 -18.02 10.08
C SER A 200 -8.21 -17.28 9.07
N PHE A 201 -9.03 -18.03 8.36
CA PHE A 201 -9.91 -17.52 7.31
C PHE A 201 -11.38 -17.76 7.69
N VAL A 202 -12.26 -16.91 7.17
CA VAL A 202 -13.71 -17.09 7.14
C VAL A 202 -14.08 -17.79 5.82
N ASP A 203 -15.25 -18.42 5.74
CA ASP A 203 -15.77 -19.18 4.58
C ASP A 203 -15.73 -18.46 3.21
N LYS A 204 -15.47 -17.15 3.18
CA LYS A 204 -15.30 -16.35 1.96
C LYS A 204 -13.84 -16.05 1.58
N GLY A 205 -12.87 -16.73 2.20
CA GLY A 205 -11.43 -16.47 1.99
C GLY A 205 -10.92 -15.19 2.66
N ASN A 206 -11.79 -14.46 3.37
CA ASN A 206 -11.39 -13.29 4.15
C ASN A 206 -10.64 -13.72 5.41
N ILE A 207 -9.54 -13.03 5.73
CA ILE A 207 -8.77 -13.29 6.93
C ILE A 207 -9.61 -12.90 8.17
N ARG A 208 -9.83 -13.86 9.06
CA ARG A 208 -10.49 -13.63 10.35
C ARG A 208 -9.51 -13.10 11.39
N GLN A 209 -8.34 -13.74 11.48
CA GLN A 209 -7.28 -13.37 12.40
C GLN A 209 -5.93 -13.60 11.74
N HIS A 210 -5.01 -12.67 11.94
CA HIS A 210 -3.61 -12.81 11.58
C HIS A 210 -2.76 -12.21 12.71
N TYR A 211 -1.97 -13.05 13.38
CA TYR A 211 -1.14 -12.63 14.51
C TYR A 211 0.14 -13.46 14.60
N VAL A 212 1.13 -12.89 15.30
CA VAL A 212 2.36 -13.60 15.68
C VAL A 212 2.31 -13.90 17.18
N ARG A 213 2.76 -15.09 17.57
CA ARG A 213 2.86 -15.48 18.98
C ARG A 213 4.25 -16.03 19.27
N ILE A 214 4.81 -15.66 20.42
CA ILE A 214 6.07 -16.22 20.95
C ILE A 214 5.73 -17.12 22.14
N ASN A 215 6.12 -18.40 22.09
CA ASN A 215 5.81 -19.39 23.11
C ASN A 215 4.33 -19.33 23.53
N LYS A 216 4.06 -19.20 24.84
CA LYS A 216 2.72 -19.05 25.42
C LYS A 216 2.34 -17.60 25.72
N TRP A 217 3.18 -16.62 25.35
CA TRP A 217 2.90 -15.20 25.58
C TRP A 217 1.68 -14.70 24.81
N PRO A 218 1.10 -13.53 25.18
CA PRO A 218 -0.05 -12.97 24.49
C PRO A 218 0.23 -12.73 23.01
N GLN A 219 -0.81 -12.95 22.20
CA GLN A 219 -0.78 -12.76 20.75
C GLN A 219 -0.43 -11.30 20.41
N MET A 220 0.33 -11.12 19.33
CA MET A 220 0.72 -9.81 18.83
C MET A 220 0.01 -9.51 17.52
N THR A 221 -0.64 -8.36 17.48
CA THR A 221 -1.17 -7.79 16.24
C THR A 221 -0.01 -7.32 15.37
N VAL A 222 -0.14 -7.59 14.07
CA VAL A 222 0.83 -7.20 13.04
C VAL A 222 0.35 -5.91 12.39
N THR A 223 1.22 -4.91 12.29
CA THR A 223 0.92 -3.67 11.58
C THR A 223 2.10 -3.26 10.69
N ARG A 224 1.78 -2.68 9.53
CA ARG A 224 2.75 -2.09 8.60
C ARG A 224 2.66 -0.57 8.71
N LYS A 225 3.79 0.10 8.88
CA LYS A 225 3.90 1.57 9.01
C LYS A 225 4.05 2.24 7.64
N ARG A 226 3.91 3.57 7.60
CA ARG A 226 3.98 4.38 6.37
C ARG A 226 5.36 4.38 5.72
N ASP A 227 6.40 4.28 6.53
CA ASP A 227 7.79 4.09 6.11
C ASP A 227 8.08 2.64 5.69
N TRP A 228 7.06 1.77 5.69
CA TRP A 228 7.16 0.35 5.38
C TRP A 228 7.88 -0.50 6.43
N SER A 229 8.14 0.02 7.63
CA SER A 229 8.54 -0.82 8.75
C SER A 229 7.37 -1.67 9.27
N TRP A 230 7.70 -2.78 9.92
CA TRP A 230 6.76 -3.65 10.60
C TRP A 230 6.74 -3.36 12.11
N GLU A 231 5.58 -3.55 12.71
CA GLU A 231 5.41 -3.59 14.14
C GLU A 231 4.58 -4.81 14.56
N LEU A 232 5.04 -5.49 15.60
CA LEU A 232 4.31 -6.57 16.27
C LEU A 232 4.00 -6.10 17.68
N ALA A 233 2.75 -5.92 18.05
CA ALA A 233 2.41 -5.34 19.35
C ALA A 233 1.27 -6.07 20.05
N ASN A 234 1.38 -6.16 21.38
CA ASN A 234 0.27 -6.49 22.26
C ASN A 234 0.13 -5.41 23.35
N GLN A 235 -0.62 -5.68 24.41
CA GLN A 235 -0.80 -4.69 25.48
C GLN A 235 0.46 -4.45 26.31
N ILE A 236 1.37 -5.42 26.40
CA ILE A 236 2.49 -5.43 27.35
C ILE A 236 3.81 -5.03 26.69
N TYR A 237 4.03 -5.42 25.44
CA TYR A 237 5.30 -5.19 24.73
C TYR A 237 5.05 -5.02 23.23
N PHE A 238 6.09 -4.62 22.52
CA PHE A 238 6.08 -4.55 21.07
C PHE A 238 7.46 -4.81 20.47
N TYR A 239 7.46 -5.20 19.21
CA TYR A 239 8.61 -5.30 18.34
C TYR A 239 8.48 -4.29 17.20
N THR A 240 9.57 -3.65 16.83
CA THR A 240 9.67 -2.85 15.60
C THR A 240 10.85 -3.33 14.78
N SER A 241 10.64 -3.56 13.48
CA SER A 241 11.75 -3.92 12.60
C SER A 241 12.71 -2.74 12.44
N ILE A 242 14.00 -3.01 12.54
CA ILE A 242 15.07 -2.02 12.36
C ILE A 242 15.21 -1.71 10.88
N PRO A 243 15.20 -0.43 10.46
CA PRO A 243 15.41 -0.05 9.06
C PRO A 243 16.66 -0.70 8.44
N ASP A 244 16.50 -1.27 7.25
CA ASP A 244 17.49 -2.03 6.51
C ASP A 244 17.38 -1.77 5.00
N ALA A 245 17.08 -0.52 4.64
CA ALA A 245 16.80 -0.12 3.26
C ALA A 245 17.98 -0.38 2.29
N ASP A 246 19.19 -0.43 2.83
CA ASP A 246 20.44 -0.72 2.15
C ASP A 246 20.75 -2.22 2.01
N LYS A 247 19.90 -3.10 2.56
CA LYS A 247 20.10 -4.55 2.51
C LYS A 247 20.09 -5.07 1.06
N GLU A 248 21.17 -5.75 0.69
CA GLU A 248 21.28 -6.41 -0.60
C GLU A 248 20.22 -7.50 -0.76
N GLY A 249 19.58 -7.54 -1.93
CA GLY A 249 18.51 -8.50 -2.24
C GLY A 249 17.17 -8.16 -1.61
N GLY A 250 17.05 -7.03 -0.90
CA GLY A 250 15.81 -6.57 -0.27
C GLY A 250 15.24 -7.55 0.77
N THR A 251 14.01 -7.30 1.20
CA THR A 251 13.36 -8.02 2.30
C THR A 251 11.95 -8.50 1.93
N GLY A 252 11.44 -9.46 2.72
CA GLY A 252 10.10 -9.99 2.56
C GLY A 252 10.00 -11.09 1.49
N PRO A 253 8.79 -11.57 1.19
CA PRO A 253 8.61 -12.69 0.29
C PRO A 253 9.16 -12.40 -1.14
N PRO A 254 9.64 -13.42 -1.86
CA PRO A 254 10.25 -13.24 -3.18
C PRO A 254 9.24 -12.82 -4.25
N LEU A 255 7.95 -13.10 -4.04
CA LEU A 255 6.86 -12.71 -4.91
C LEU A 255 5.81 -11.91 -4.12
N PRO A 256 5.07 -11.00 -4.78
CA PRO A 256 3.98 -10.29 -4.15
C PRO A 256 2.94 -11.29 -3.65
N ILE A 257 2.48 -11.08 -2.42
CA ILE A 257 1.42 -11.88 -1.84
C ILE A 257 0.21 -10.98 -1.63
N CYS A 258 -0.92 -11.38 -2.25
CA CYS A 258 -2.22 -10.73 -2.09
C CYS A 258 -2.78 -10.90 -0.67
#